data_AF-A0A183JPR1-F1
#
_entry.id   AF-A0A183JPR1-F1
#
_cell.length_a   1.000
_cell.length_b   1.000
_cell.length_c   1.000
_cell.angle_alpha   90.00
_cell.angle_beta   90.00
_cell.angle_gamma   90.00
#
_symmetry.space_group_name_H-M   'P 1'
#
loop_
_entity.id
_entity.type
_entity.pdbx_description
1 polymer ?
#
loop_
_entity_poly.entity_id
_entity_poly.type
_entity_poly.pdbx_seq_one_letter_code
_entity_poly.pdbx_strand_id
1 'polypeptide(L)'
;MDEKGGSDADVKARIGKARTASLQLKNMWNSKQLTANIKVRIFNTNVEAVLLYGAETWRTTTAIIKKVKVFIDSYLRKILSIHWPNTISNSLL
;
A
#
# COMPACT_ATOMS: atom_id res chain seq x y z
N MET A 1 -12.24 22.58 -17.31
CA MET A 1 -10.95 21.97 -16.93
C MET A 1 -11.24 20.61 -16.33
N ASP A 2 -10.51 19.58 -16.75
CA ASP A 2 -10.78 18.17 -16.44
C ASP A 2 -10.35 17.81 -15.01
N GLU A 3 -11.20 18.17 -14.04
CA GLU A 3 -10.94 18.05 -12.59
C GLU A 3 -10.97 16.62 -12.05
N LYS A 4 -11.38 15.62 -12.84
CA LYS A 4 -11.47 14.23 -12.36
C LYS A 4 -10.18 13.43 -12.55
N GLY A 5 -9.34 13.81 -13.52
CA GLY A 5 -8.12 13.07 -13.86
C GLY A 5 -6.94 13.31 -12.92
N GLY A 6 -6.84 14.49 -12.30
CA GLY A 6 -5.66 14.92 -11.53
C GLY A 6 -5.32 14.02 -10.34
N SER A 7 -6.29 13.78 -9.44
CA SER A 7 -6.06 12.94 -8.27
C SER A 7 -5.83 11.47 -8.64
N ASP A 8 -6.47 10.95 -9.68
CA ASP A 8 -6.27 9.56 -10.10
C ASP A 8 -4.86 9.33 -10.67
N ALA A 9 -4.40 10.27 -11.50
CA ALA A 9 -3.05 10.26 -12.05
C ALA A 9 -1.99 10.36 -10.95
N ASP A 10 -2.17 11.25 -9.96
CA ASP A 10 -1.21 11.39 -8.86
C ASP A 10 -1.22 10.15 -7.94
N VAL A 11 -2.39 9.62 -7.58
CA VAL A 11 -2.50 8.36 -6.81
C VAL A 11 -1.76 7.23 -7.53
N LYS A 12 -1.94 7.10 -8.85
CA LYS A 12 -1.26 6.09 -9.65
C LYS A 12 0.27 6.30 -9.64
N ALA A 13 0.73 7.54 -9.76
CA ALA A 13 2.15 7.87 -9.69
C ALA A 13 2.75 7.56 -8.31
N ARG A 14 2.06 7.91 -7.21
CA ARG A 14 2.49 7.61 -5.84
C ARG A 14 2.53 6.12 -5.56
N ILE A 15 1.55 5.35 -6.02
CA ILE A 15 1.59 3.89 -5.96
C ILE A 15 2.85 3.37 -6.67
N GLY A 16 3.18 3.88 -7.86
CA GLY A 16 4.40 3.50 -8.58
C GLY A 16 5.69 3.79 -7.79
N LYS A 17 5.78 4.96 -7.17
CA LYS A 17 6.92 5.35 -6.31
C LYS A 17 7.01 4.46 -5.06
N ALA A 18 5.89 4.24 -4.38
CA ALA A 18 5.81 3.38 -3.20
C ALA A 18 6.20 1.92 -3.52
N ARG A 19 5.81 1.40 -4.69
CA ARG A 19 6.28 0.08 -5.18
C ARG A 19 7.79 0.05 -5.31
N THR A 20 8.37 1.07 -5.92
CA THR A 20 9.82 1.17 -6.15
C THR A 20 10.58 1.24 -4.83
N ALA A 21 10.14 2.08 -3.89
CA ALA A 21 10.72 2.18 -2.55
C ALA A 21 10.63 0.85 -1.79
N SER A 22 9.50 0.17 -1.86
CA SER A 22 9.34 -1.13 -1.22
C SER A 22 10.20 -2.23 -1.86
N LEU A 23 10.43 -2.19 -3.18
CA LEU A 23 11.34 -3.13 -3.86
C LEU A 23 12.81 -2.93 -3.46
N GLN A 24 13.24 -1.69 -3.20
CA GLN A 24 14.57 -1.42 -2.66
C GLN A 24 14.78 -2.08 -1.28
N LEU A 25 13.71 -2.21 -0.50
CA LEU A 25 13.70 -2.84 0.82
C LEU A 25 13.51 -4.38 0.79
N LYS A 26 13.58 -5.02 -0.39
CA LYS A 26 13.33 -6.47 -0.56
C LYS A 26 14.10 -7.37 0.42
N ASN A 27 15.37 -7.09 0.64
CA ASN A 27 16.23 -7.92 1.50
C ASN A 27 15.78 -7.85 2.96
N MET A 28 15.32 -6.67 3.38
CA MET A 28 14.80 -6.44 4.72
C MET A 28 13.46 -7.16 4.94
N TRP A 29 12.58 -7.18 3.93
CA TRP A 29 11.34 -7.95 3.99
C TRP A 29 11.59 -9.46 4.14
N ASN A 30 12.62 -9.97 3.48
CA ASN A 30 13.02 -11.39 3.54
C ASN A 30 13.84 -11.76 4.79
N SER A 31 14.34 -10.77 5.54
CA SER A 31 15.17 -11.03 6.73
C SER A 31 14.36 -11.70 7.83
N LYS A 32 14.89 -12.81 8.39
CA LYS A 32 14.33 -13.47 9.57
C LYS A 32 14.72 -12.78 10.88
N GLN A 33 15.71 -11.88 10.85
CA GLN A 33 16.20 -11.17 12.04
C GLN A 33 15.24 -10.07 12.51
N LEU A 34 14.41 -9.54 11.59
CA LEU A 34 13.44 -8.50 11.89
C LEU A 34 12.08 -9.11 12.19
N THR A 35 11.49 -8.74 13.30
CA THR A 35 10.13 -9.12 13.66
C THR A 35 9.10 -8.47 12.73
N ALA A 36 7.93 -9.08 12.61
CA ALA A 36 6.81 -8.53 11.83
C ALA A 36 6.48 -7.09 12.24
N ASN A 37 6.44 -6.80 13.54
CA ASN A 37 6.15 -5.46 14.06
C ASN A 37 7.17 -4.41 13.61
N ILE A 38 8.46 -4.75 13.58
CA ILE A 38 9.51 -3.84 13.10
C ILE A 38 9.33 -3.59 11.60
N LYS A 39 9.08 -4.63 10.81
CA LYS A 39 8.86 -4.48 9.36
C LYS A 39 7.63 -3.62 9.06
N VAL A 40 6.54 -3.78 9.80
CA VAL A 40 5.34 -2.93 9.66
C VAL A 40 5.64 -1.47 10.00
N ARG A 41 6.38 -1.20 11.08
CA ARG A 41 6.81 0.19 11.41
C ARG A 41 7.63 0.82 10.29
N ILE A 42 8.55 0.04 9.69
CA ILE A 42 9.38 0.53 8.59
C ILE A 42 8.53 0.79 7.34
N PHE A 43 7.54 -0.06 7.06
CA PHE A 43 6.57 0.15 5.98
C PHE A 43 5.77 1.45 6.19
N ASN A 44 5.21 1.67 7.37
CA ASN A 44 4.45 2.89 7.68
C ASN A 44 5.33 4.15 7.56
N THR A 45 6.60 4.06 7.99
CA THR A 45 7.49 5.24 7.95
C THR A 45 7.93 5.59 6.52
N ASN A 46 8.22 4.59 5.68
CA ASN A 46 8.85 4.83 4.38
C ASN A 46 7.88 4.72 3.21
N VAL A 47 7.01 3.71 3.22
CA VAL A 47 6.14 3.40 2.07
C VAL A 47 4.82 4.16 2.18
N GLU A 48 4.22 4.24 3.37
CA GLU A 48 2.98 5.00 3.59
C GLU A 48 3.22 6.51 3.46
N ALA A 49 4.35 7.02 3.97
CA ALA A 49 4.74 8.42 3.76
C ALA A 49 4.89 8.79 2.27
N VAL A 50 5.55 7.93 1.48
CA VAL A 50 5.69 8.15 0.02
C VAL A 50 4.35 8.05 -0.70
N LEU A 51 3.49 7.12 -0.26
CA LEU A 51 2.17 6.91 -0.85
C LEU A 51 1.23 8.09 -0.60
N LEU A 52 1.23 8.63 0.62
CA LEU A 52 0.28 9.68 1.04
C LEU A 52 0.83 11.11 0.89
N TYR A 53 2.05 11.26 0.37
CA TYR A 53 2.59 12.59 0.11
C TYR A 53 1.73 13.35 -0.91
N GLY A 54 1.23 14.52 -0.51
CA GLY A 54 0.32 15.35 -1.33
C GLY A 54 -1.14 14.91 -1.29
N ALA A 55 -1.50 13.92 -0.46
CA ALA A 55 -2.87 13.42 -0.34
C ALA A 55 -3.87 14.47 0.18
N GLU A 56 -3.39 15.53 0.82
CA GLU A 56 -4.19 16.70 1.23
C GLU A 56 -4.88 17.40 0.06
N THR A 57 -4.32 17.28 -1.15
CA THR A 57 -4.90 17.83 -2.39
C THR A 57 -5.75 16.83 -3.16
N TRP A 58 -5.79 15.57 -2.71
CA TRP A 58 -6.55 14.54 -3.40
C TRP A 58 -8.03 14.66 -3.10
N ARG A 59 -8.85 14.44 -4.13
CA ARG A 59 -10.27 14.26 -3.93
C ARG A 59 -10.51 12.95 -3.19
N THR A 60 -11.11 13.03 -2.00
CA THR A 60 -11.46 11.87 -1.17
C THR A 60 -12.66 11.11 -1.74
N THR A 61 -12.45 10.42 -2.86
CA THR A 61 -13.46 9.56 -3.48
C THR A 61 -13.32 8.13 -2.96
N THR A 62 -14.45 7.41 -2.88
CA THR A 62 -14.47 5.98 -2.52
C THR A 62 -13.56 5.14 -3.43
N ALA A 63 -13.41 5.54 -4.70
CA ALA A 63 -12.52 4.86 -5.64
C ALA A 63 -11.04 5.02 -5.26
N ILE A 64 -10.59 6.24 -4.92
CA ILE A 64 -9.21 6.51 -4.50
C ILE A 64 -8.91 5.81 -3.17
N ILE A 65 -9.82 5.90 -2.20
CA ILE A 65 -9.68 5.20 -0.91
C ILE A 65 -9.52 3.69 -1.14
N LYS A 66 -10.37 3.08 -1.98
CA LYS A 66 -10.28 1.66 -2.32
C LYS A 66 -8.94 1.32 -2.98
N LYS A 67 -8.45 2.12 -3.93
CA LYS A 67 -7.15 1.89 -4.59
C LYS A 67 -5.98 1.92 -3.60
N VAL A 68 -5.94 2.92 -2.73
CA VAL A 68 -4.92 3.06 -1.68
C VAL A 68 -5.00 1.90 -0.68
N LYS A 69 -6.20 1.54 -0.24
CA LYS A 69 -6.42 0.42 0.70
C LYS A 69 -5.96 -0.91 0.12
N VAL A 70 -6.35 -1.24 -1.11
CA VAL A 70 -5.93 -2.47 -1.80
C VAL A 70 -4.40 -2.54 -1.88
N PHE A 71 -3.75 -1.41 -2.17
CA PHE A 71 -2.30 -1.34 -2.20
C PHE A 71 -1.68 -1.65 -0.83
N ILE A 72 -2.08 -0.94 0.23
CA ILE A 72 -1.57 -1.13 1.60
C ILE A 72 -1.80 -2.58 2.06
N ASP A 73 -3.02 -3.08 1.93
CA ASP A 73 -3.39 -4.43 2.37
C ASP A 73 -2.57 -5.51 1.61
N SER A 74 -2.28 -5.30 0.32
CA SER A 74 -1.45 -6.22 -0.46
C SER A 74 0.01 -6.27 0.02
N TYR A 75 0.56 -5.15 0.49
CA TYR A 75 1.93 -5.08 1.00
C TYR A 75 2.05 -5.60 2.42
N LEU A 76 1.09 -5.29 3.29
CA LEU A 76 1.05 -5.84 4.65
C LEU A 76 1.00 -7.37 4.61
N ARG A 77 0.20 -7.96 3.72
CA ARG A 77 0.20 -9.43 3.53
C ARG A 77 1.56 -9.99 3.15
N LYS A 78 2.29 -9.32 2.25
CA LYS A 78 3.65 -9.73 1.86
C LYS A 78 4.63 -9.64 3.03
N ILE A 79 4.57 -8.56 3.81
CA ILE A 79 5.45 -8.37 4.98
C ILE A 79 5.19 -9.42 6.06
N LEU A 80 3.91 -9.71 6.31
CA LEU A 80 3.47 -10.70 7.27
C LEU A 80 3.59 -12.15 6.75
N SER A 81 4.05 -12.35 5.52
CA SER A 81 4.13 -13.66 4.85
C SER A 81 2.80 -14.43 4.85
N ILE A 82 1.68 -13.72 4.74
CA ILE A 82 0.33 -14.32 4.67
C ILE A 82 0.07 -14.74 3.22
N HIS A 83 -0.01 -16.06 2.99
CA HIS A 83 -0.29 -16.65 1.68
C HIS A 83 -1.80 -16.70 1.40
N TRP A 84 -2.20 -16.64 0.11
CA TRP A 84 -3.60 -16.59 -0.31
C TRP A 84 -4.38 -17.93 -0.44
N PRO A 85 -4.05 -19.08 0.19
CA PRO A 85 -5.03 -20.17 0.27
C PRO A 85 -6.14 -19.92 1.30
N ASN A 86 -5.98 -18.95 2.22
CA ASN A 86 -7.02 -18.58 3.17
C ASN A 86 -8.07 -17.68 2.49
N THR A 87 -8.79 -18.27 1.52
CA THR A 87 -10.00 -17.67 0.95
C THR A 87 -11.08 -17.77 2.02
N ILE A 88 -11.37 -16.67 2.72
CA ILE A 88 -12.64 -16.57 3.46
C ILE A 88 -13.70 -16.38 2.39
N SER A 89 -14.41 -17.46 2.04
CA SER A 89 -15.56 -17.39 1.14
C SER A 89 -16.60 -16.45 1.76
N ASN A 90 -17.07 -15.46 1.00
CA ASN A 90 -18.16 -14.59 1.42
C ASN A 90 -19.52 -15.30 1.25
N SER A 91 -19.56 -16.58 1.59
CA SER A 91 -20.76 -17.40 1.54
C SER A 91 -21.47 -17.26 2.89
N LEU A 92 -22.48 -16.37 2.88
CA LEU A 92 -23.58 -16.25 3.85
C LEU A 92 -23.32 -15.33 5.07
N LEU A 93 -23.66 -14.05 4.88
CA LEU A 93 -24.57 -13.33 5.77
C LEU A 93 -25.83 -12.98 4.97
#